data_AF-A0A842N8H3-F1
#
_entry.id   AF-A0A842N8H3-F1
#
_cell.length_a   1.000
_cell.length_b   1.000
_cell.length_c   1.000
_cell.angle_alpha   90.00
_cell.angle_beta   90.00
_cell.angle_gamma   90.00
#
_symmetry.space_group_name_H-M   'P 1'
#
loop_
_entity.id
_entity.type
_entity.pdbx_description
1 polymer ?
#
loop_
_entity_poly.entity_id
_entity_poly.type
_entity_poly.pdbx_seq_one_letter_code
_entity_poly.pdbx_strand_id
1 'polypeptide(L)' 'SVVDILVQITGGIRSGLSYCGGHNITQMQNNAEFIKMSRAGFAESQPHDVDVL' A
#
# COMPACT_ATOMS: atom_id res chain seq x y z
N SER A 1 16.86 -7.26 12.41
CA SER A 1 17.97 -6.92 11.49
C SER A 1 17.49 -5.89 10.48
N VAL A 2 18.38 -5.17 9.79
CA VAL A 2 17.98 -4.30 8.65
C VAL A 2 17.27 -5.12 7.57
N VAL A 3 17.64 -6.39 7.43
CA VAL A 3 17.04 -7.32 6.47
C VAL A 3 15.53 -7.46 6.68
N ASP A 4 15.06 -7.63 7.91
CA ASP A 4 13.64 -7.86 8.22
C ASP A 4 12.78 -6.65 7.83
N ILE A 5 13.30 -5.45 8.04
CA ILE A 5 12.65 -4.19 7.65
C ILE A 5 12.56 -4.10 6.12
N LEU A 6 13.64 -4.42 5.40
CA LEU A 6 13.66 -4.41 3.95
C LEU A 6 12.68 -5.43 3.36
N VAL A 7 12.54 -6.60 3.98
CA VAL A 7 11.56 -7.62 3.55
C VAL A 7 10.13 -7.09 3.67
N GLN A 8 9.78 -6.43 4.77
CA GLN A 8 8.43 -5.85 4.94
C GLN A 8 8.15 -4.74 3.92
N ILE A 9 9.09 -3.80 3.76
CA ILE A 9 8.94 -2.68 2.82
C ILE A 9 8.82 -3.20 1.38
N THR A 10 9.71 -4.10 0.96
CA THR A 10 9.67 -4.65 -0.41
C THR A 10 8.44 -5.53 -0.64
N GLY A 11 7.95 -6.23 0.37
CA GLY A 11 6.67 -6.94 0.33
C GLY A 11 5.49 -6.01 0.05
N GLY A 12 5.40 -4.90 0.79
CA GLY A 12 4.37 -3.88 0.57
C GLY A 12 4.40 -3.27 -0.83
N ILE A 13 5.61 -2.93 -1.32
CA ILE A 13 5.78 -2.40 -2.68
C ILE A 13 5.27 -3.40 -3.72
N ARG A 14 5.68 -4.66 -3.64
CA ARG A 14 5.28 -5.70 -4.62
C ARG A 14 3.78 -5.96 -4.61
N SER A 15 3.15 -5.91 -3.43
CA SER A 15 1.70 -5.96 -3.30
C SER A 15 1.05 -4.78 -4.06
N GLY A 16 1.50 -3.55 -3.78
CA GLY A 16 1.00 -2.34 -4.44
C GLY A 16 1.12 -2.35 -5.97
N LEU A 17 2.24 -2.86 -6.52
CA LEU A 17 2.41 -2.97 -7.98
C LEU A 17 1.25 -3.73 -8.65
N SER A 18 0.83 -4.84 -8.06
CA SER A 18 -0.27 -5.65 -8.62
C SER A 18 -1.63 -4.93 -8.57
N TYR A 19 -1.91 -4.20 -7.48
CA TYR A 19 -3.13 -3.39 -7.36
C TYR A 19 -3.16 -2.21 -8.33
N CYS A 20 -1.99 -1.65 -8.67
CA CYS A 20 -1.85 -0.62 -9.71
C CYS A 20 -1.79 -1.19 -11.14
N GLY A 21 -2.01 -2.50 -11.33
CA GLY A 21 -2.00 -3.13 -12.65
C GLY A 21 -0.61 -3.15 -13.31
N GLY A 22 0.47 -3.27 -12.53
CA GLY A 22 1.84 -3.33 -13.02
C GLY A 22 2.65 -4.49 -12.44
N HIS A 23 3.67 -4.93 -13.18
CA HIS A 23 4.65 -5.92 -12.74
C HIS A 23 6.02 -5.30 -12.46
N ASN A 24 6.17 -4.00 -12.69
CA ASN A 24 7.37 -3.23 -12.42
C ASN A 24 7.02 -1.77 -12.11
N ILE A 25 8.01 -1.01 -11.66
CA ILE A 25 7.85 0.39 -11.24
C ILE A 25 7.32 1.28 -12.37
N THR A 26 7.84 1.13 -13.60
CA THR A 26 7.43 1.93 -14.75
C THR A 26 5.97 1.70 -15.10
N GLN A 27 5.51 0.45 -15.11
CA GLN A 27 4.11 0.11 -15.34
C GLN A 27 3.20 0.69 -14.25
N MET A 28 3.58 0.57 -12.98
CA MET A 28 2.84 1.18 -11.88
C MET A 28 2.75 2.70 -12.04
N GLN A 29 3.85 3.38 -12.37
CA GLN A 29 3.85 4.84 -12.56
C GLN A 29 2.96 5.28 -13.71
N ASN A 30 2.87 4.47 -14.78
CA ASN A 30 2.04 4.78 -15.94
C ASN A 30 0.55 4.43 -15.73
N ASN A 31 0.26 3.40 -14.93
CA ASN A 31 -1.09 2.84 -14.78
C ASN A 31 -1.80 3.32 -13.51
N ALA A 32 -1.08 3.81 -12.51
CA ALA A 32 -1.68 4.17 -11.23
C ALA A 32 -2.66 5.34 -11.35
N GLU A 33 -3.85 5.15 -10.80
CA GLU A 33 -4.87 6.18 -10.66
C GLU A 33 -5.04 6.55 -9.18
N PHE A 34 -5.29 7.83 -8.92
CA PHE A 34 -5.45 8.35 -7.57
C PHE A 34 -6.78 9.05 -7.42
N ILE A 35 -7.39 8.85 -6.25
CA ILE A 35 -8.62 9.54 -5.85
C ILE A 35 -8.38 10.28 -4.54
N LYS A 36 -9.02 11.45 -4.39
CA LYS A 36 -8.97 12.22 -3.14
C LYS A 36 -9.88 11.56 -2.10
N MET A 37 -9.35 11.37 -0.89
CA MET A 37 -10.10 10.82 0.24
C MET A 37 -10.61 11.91 1.20
N SER A 38 -11.72 11.62 1.88
CA SER A 38 -12.21 12.41 3.02
C SER A 38 -11.49 12.02 4.31
N ARG A 39 -11.68 12.78 5.40
CA ARG A 39 -11.16 12.39 6.72
C ARG A 39 -11.78 11.09 7.24
N ALA A 40 -13.06 10.86 6.94
CA ALA A 40 -13.73 9.62 7.33
C ALA A 40 -13.12 8.41 6.59
N GLY A 41 -12.90 8.52 5.28
CA GLY A 41 -12.24 7.46 4.52
C GLY A 41 -10.80 7.19 4.97
N PHE A 42 -10.11 8.19 5.54
CA PHE A 42 -8.79 7.99 6.13
C PHE A 42 -8.84 7.16 7.40
N ALA A 43 -9.80 7.45 8.29
CA ALA A 43 -10.02 6.64 9.48
C ALA A 43 -10.40 5.19 9.10
N GLU A 44 -11.25 5.02 8.09
CA GLU A 44 -11.66 3.71 7.57
C GLU A 44 -10.49 2.91 6.96
N SER A 45 -9.51 3.58 6.36
CA SER A 45 -8.36 2.90 5.73
C SER A 45 -7.36 2.33 6.74
N GLN A 46 -7.45 2.70 8.02
CA GLN A 46 -6.61 2.17 9.09
C GLN A 46 -7.36 1.05 9.81
N PRO A 47 -6.69 0.14 10.52
CA PRO A 47 -7.38 -0.74 11.45
C PRO A 47 -8.23 0.08 12.43
N HIS A 48 -9.52 -0.20 12.49
CA HIS A 48 -10.49 0.47 13.35
C HIS A 48 -11.48 -0.55 13.89
N ASP A 49 -12.09 -0.24 15.05
CA ASP A 49 -13.07 -1.06 15.76
C ASP A 49 -12.59 -2.48 16.11
N VAL A 50 -11.28 -2.64 16.35
CA VAL A 50 -10.65 -3.89 16.80
C VAL A 50 -9.59 -3.61 17.87
N ASP A 51 -9.46 -4.51 18.84
CA ASP A 51 -8.34 -4.49 19.77
C ASP A 51 -7.09 -5.05 19.08
N VAL A 52 -6.10 -4.20 18.90
CA VAL A 52 -4.79 -4.60 18.39
C VAL A 52 -3.96 -5.07 19.58
N LEU A 53 -4.03 -6.38 19.86
CA LEU A 53 -3.23 -7.06 20.89
C LEU A 53 -1.72 -6.88 20.69
#